data_AF-A0A6D2ILK6-F1
#
_entry.id   AF-A0A6D2ILK6-F1
#
_cell.length_a   1.000
_cell.length_b   1.000
_cell.length_c   1.000
_cell.angle_alpha   90.00
_cell.angle_beta   90.00
_cell.angle_gamma   90.00
#
_symmetry.space_group_name_H-M   'P 1'
#
loop_
_entity.id
_entity.type
_entity.pdbx_description
1 polymer ?
#
loop_
_entity_poly.entity_id
_entity_poly.type
_entity_poly.pdbx_seq_one_letter_code
_entity_poly.pdbx_strand_id
1 'polypeptide(L)'
;MGSGKRASSRDPAISGLREKHQEDLEKLTLTSQPLKTFRFFVAAVFLYVRRSTSYLLANGGWLLLFGSILVAFSALAVTVDGPHVKHLEELSEYARFGLWWIFLGVASSIGLGSGLHTFVLYLGPHIALFTIKAMTCGRVDLKSAIYDTIQLKRSPLWLDKPCDEFGSPVFSSGVPLSSILPQVQIEAMLWGLGTALGELPPYFISRAASLSGGKMEELETCSGEDSGFIAKRVNQVKGWLLSHSQYLNFFTILILASVPNPLFDLAGIMCGQFEKPFWEFFLATLIGKAIIKTHIQTVFIICVCNNQLLDWLENELIYILSFVPGFASALPGLTAKLRLMKEKYLVASPPVTSDINVKKWDLSFATAWNGVVWLMLLNFFGQIVTATAQRYLKQQQEEELDALTKKSSPVSKKSN
;
A
#
# COMPACT_ATOMS: atom_id res chain seq x y z
N MET A 1 51.03 -25.35 2.75
CA MET A 1 51.25 -24.38 1.65
C MET A 1 50.45 -24.83 0.44
N GLY A 2 49.52 -23.99 -0.02
CA GLY A 2 48.61 -24.31 -1.11
C GLY A 2 47.68 -23.13 -1.37
N SER A 3 48.27 -21.96 -1.64
CA SER A 3 47.55 -20.73 -1.98
C SER A 3 47.01 -20.85 -3.40
N GLY A 4 45.75 -21.28 -3.51
CA GLY A 4 44.97 -21.15 -4.73
C GLY A 4 44.62 -19.69 -4.94
N LYS A 5 45.52 -18.92 -5.55
CA LYS A 5 45.23 -17.58 -6.07
C LYS A 5 44.09 -17.69 -7.08
N ARG A 6 42.86 -17.31 -6.67
CA ARG A 6 41.83 -16.86 -7.62
C ARG A 6 42.44 -15.69 -8.39
N ALA A 7 42.75 -15.92 -9.66
CA ALA A 7 43.20 -14.91 -10.59
C ALA A 7 42.08 -13.86 -10.76
N SER A 8 42.13 -12.83 -9.93
CA SER A 8 41.40 -11.57 -10.13
C SER A 8 42.20 -10.71 -11.13
N SER A 9 42.25 -11.13 -12.39
CA SER A 9 42.57 -10.21 -13.48
C SER A 9 41.26 -9.58 -13.94
N ARG A 10 40.87 -8.47 -13.31
CA ARG A 10 39.85 -7.58 -13.88
C ARG A 10 40.49 -6.93 -15.10
N ASP A 11 40.13 -7.39 -16.30
CA ASP A 11 40.56 -6.76 -17.55
C ASP A 11 40.12 -5.28 -17.55
N PRO A 12 41.02 -4.30 -17.78
CA PRO A 12 40.68 -2.88 -17.78
C PRO A 12 39.64 -2.51 -18.85
N ALA A 13 39.57 -3.30 -19.94
CA ALA A 13 38.54 -3.19 -20.96
C ALA A 13 37.14 -3.59 -20.44
N ILE A 14 37.06 -4.61 -19.57
CA ILE A 14 35.80 -5.07 -18.98
C ILE A 14 35.31 -4.08 -17.91
N SER A 15 36.23 -3.48 -17.14
CA SER A 15 35.86 -2.43 -16.18
C SER A 15 35.35 -1.17 -16.87
N GLY A 16 36.01 -0.70 -17.95
CA GLY A 16 35.54 0.47 -18.71
C GLY A 16 34.21 0.22 -19.41
N LEU A 17 33.96 -1.00 -19.89
CA LEU A 17 32.66 -1.37 -20.47
C LEU A 17 31.55 -1.39 -19.41
N ARG A 18 31.84 -1.90 -18.20
CA ARG A 18 30.89 -1.89 -17.08
C ARG A 18 30.51 -0.47 -16.65
N GLU A 19 31.48 0.43 -16.61
CA GLU A 19 31.27 1.84 -16.27
C GLU A 19 30.36 2.54 -17.31
N LYS A 20 30.61 2.28 -18.60
CA LYS A 20 29.73 2.74 -19.68
C LYS A 20 28.32 2.15 -19.60
N HIS A 21 28.19 0.87 -19.27
CA HIS A 21 26.90 0.21 -19.08
C HIS A 21 26.08 0.85 -17.95
N GLN A 22 26.75 1.22 -16.87
CA GLN A 22 26.12 1.89 -15.73
C GLN A 22 25.66 3.31 -16.09
N GLU A 23 26.48 4.05 -16.83
CA GLU A 23 26.12 5.39 -17.32
C GLU A 23 24.93 5.34 -18.30
N ASP A 24 24.85 4.32 -19.16
CA ASP A 24 23.72 4.10 -20.07
C ASP A 24 22.42 3.76 -19.32
N LEU A 25 22.51 3.05 -18.19
CA LEU A 25 21.35 2.74 -17.33
C LEU A 25 20.84 3.98 -16.59
N GLU A 26 21.75 4.81 -16.07
CA GLU A 26 21.40 6.06 -15.36
C GLU A 26 20.76 7.09 -16.31
N LYS A 27 21.22 7.15 -17.56
CA LYS A 27 20.62 8.01 -18.60
C LYS A 27 19.29 7.50 -19.15
N LEU A 28 18.97 6.21 -18.95
CA LEU A 28 17.74 5.59 -19.44
C LEU A 28 16.57 5.85 -18.50
N THR A 29 16.02 7.05 -18.56
CA THR A 29 14.79 7.43 -17.84
C THR A 29 13.70 7.90 -18.81
N LEU A 30 12.45 7.90 -18.35
CA LEU A 30 11.32 8.44 -19.14
C LEU A 30 11.46 9.95 -19.40
N THR A 31 12.16 10.67 -18.53
CA THR A 31 12.40 12.11 -18.64
C THR A 31 13.57 12.43 -19.56
N SER A 32 14.62 11.61 -19.58
CA SER A 32 15.81 11.83 -20.41
C SER A 32 15.67 11.25 -21.83
N GLN A 33 15.15 10.03 -21.97
CA GLN A 33 15.08 9.32 -23.26
C GLN A 33 13.73 8.58 -23.45
N PRO A 34 12.60 9.30 -23.59
CA PRO A 34 11.26 8.72 -23.53
C PRO A 34 11.02 7.60 -24.56
N LEU A 35 11.40 7.82 -25.83
CA LEU A 35 11.16 6.86 -26.91
C LEU A 35 12.01 5.59 -26.78
N LYS A 36 13.26 5.73 -26.32
CA LYS A 36 14.17 4.59 -26.13
C LYS A 36 13.74 3.75 -24.94
N THR A 37 13.43 4.39 -23.82
CA THR A 37 12.90 3.75 -22.61
C THR A 37 11.60 3.01 -22.89
N PHE A 38 10.65 3.64 -23.60
CA PHE A 38 9.38 2.98 -23.95
C PHE A 38 9.57 1.80 -24.90
N ARG A 39 10.47 1.90 -25.89
CA ARG A 39 10.78 0.77 -26.79
C ARG A 39 11.35 -0.43 -26.04
N PHE A 40 12.27 -0.21 -25.10
CA PHE A 40 12.81 -1.29 -24.26
C PHE A 40 11.75 -1.86 -23.32
N PHE A 41 10.88 -1.03 -22.75
CA PHE A 41 9.75 -1.50 -21.96
C PHE A 41 8.83 -2.43 -22.78
N VAL A 42 8.42 -2.04 -23.98
CA VAL A 42 7.56 -2.87 -24.84
C VAL A 42 8.24 -4.19 -25.21
N ALA A 43 9.54 -4.16 -25.54
CA ALA A 43 10.31 -5.36 -25.82
C ALA A 43 10.39 -6.30 -24.60
N ALA A 44 10.62 -5.74 -23.41
CA ALA A 44 10.64 -6.49 -22.15
C ALA A 44 9.29 -7.14 -21.86
N VAL A 45 8.19 -6.38 -21.96
CA VAL A 45 6.83 -6.89 -21.76
C VAL A 45 6.53 -8.01 -22.75
N PHE A 46 6.87 -7.85 -24.02
CA PHE A 46 6.66 -8.88 -25.03
C PHE A 46 7.44 -10.16 -24.72
N LEU A 47 8.71 -10.05 -24.29
CA LEU A 47 9.52 -11.21 -23.89
C LEU A 47 8.97 -11.91 -22.65
N TYR A 48 8.52 -11.14 -21.64
CA TYR A 48 7.91 -11.72 -20.44
C TYR A 48 6.59 -12.41 -20.76
N VAL A 49 5.73 -11.80 -21.57
CA VAL A 49 4.47 -12.40 -22.03
C VAL A 49 4.79 -13.69 -22.79
N ARG A 50 5.68 -13.65 -23.78
CA ARG A 50 6.07 -14.84 -24.56
C ARG A 50 6.61 -15.95 -23.68
N ARG A 51 7.53 -15.64 -22.75
CA ARG A 51 8.12 -16.62 -21.83
C ARG A 51 7.06 -17.24 -20.91
N SER A 52 6.17 -16.43 -20.36
CA SER A 52 5.06 -16.89 -19.53
C SER A 52 4.08 -17.76 -20.31
N THR A 53 3.70 -17.35 -21.54
CA THR A 53 2.82 -18.14 -22.40
C THR A 53 3.46 -19.47 -22.79
N SER A 54 4.75 -19.48 -23.16
CA SER A 54 5.47 -20.72 -23.47
C SER A 54 5.61 -21.64 -22.25
N TYR A 55 5.82 -21.08 -21.05
CA TYR A 55 5.87 -21.86 -19.81
C TYR A 55 4.51 -22.47 -19.45
N LEU A 56 3.43 -21.68 -19.58
CA LEU A 56 2.06 -22.14 -19.39
C LEU A 56 1.65 -23.20 -20.42
N LEU A 57 2.10 -23.07 -21.67
CA LEU A 57 1.86 -24.09 -22.71
C LEU A 57 2.66 -25.37 -22.46
N ALA A 58 3.91 -25.27 -21.98
CA ALA A 58 4.77 -26.43 -21.75
C ALA A 58 4.41 -27.21 -20.47
N ASN A 59 4.09 -26.52 -19.37
CA ASN A 59 3.86 -27.13 -18.06
C ASN A 59 2.41 -27.01 -17.55
N GLY A 60 1.58 -26.18 -18.19
CA GLY A 60 0.28 -25.76 -17.67
C GLY A 60 -0.92 -26.24 -18.48
N GLY A 61 -0.84 -27.39 -19.16
CA GLY A 61 -1.96 -27.93 -19.96
C GLY A 61 -3.28 -28.00 -19.18
N TRP A 62 -3.23 -28.37 -17.89
CA TRP A 62 -4.39 -28.32 -16.98
C TRP A 62 -4.86 -26.89 -16.69
N LEU A 63 -3.93 -25.95 -16.47
CA LEU A 63 -4.24 -24.55 -16.21
C LEU A 63 -4.88 -23.86 -17.43
N LEU A 64 -4.43 -24.20 -18.64
CA LEU A 64 -5.02 -23.78 -19.91
C LEU A 64 -6.41 -24.39 -20.13
N LEU A 65 -6.60 -25.67 -19.80
CA LEU A 65 -7.91 -26.32 -19.83
C LEU A 65 -8.89 -25.65 -18.87
N PHE A 66 -8.53 -25.53 -17.58
CA PHE A 66 -9.35 -24.84 -16.58
C PHE A 66 -9.61 -23.38 -16.95
N GLY A 67 -8.60 -22.66 -17.47
CA GLY A 67 -8.75 -21.30 -17.96
C GLY A 67 -9.73 -21.21 -19.14
N SER A 68 -9.63 -22.13 -20.11
CA SER A 68 -10.54 -22.17 -21.26
C SER A 68 -11.98 -22.51 -20.84
N ILE A 69 -12.15 -23.42 -19.87
CA ILE A 69 -13.46 -23.78 -19.31
C ILE A 69 -14.05 -22.58 -18.57
N LEU A 70 -13.24 -21.86 -17.78
CA LEU A 70 -13.66 -20.66 -17.07
C LEU A 70 -14.09 -19.54 -18.03
N VAL A 71 -13.32 -19.33 -19.11
CA VAL A 71 -13.65 -18.35 -20.16
C VAL A 71 -14.90 -18.76 -20.91
N ALA A 72 -15.04 -20.03 -21.28
CA ALA A 72 -16.24 -20.55 -21.95
C ALA A 72 -17.48 -20.44 -21.05
N PHE A 73 -17.34 -20.78 -19.77
CA PHE A 73 -18.40 -20.64 -18.76
C PHE A 73 -18.78 -19.16 -18.55
N SER A 74 -17.80 -18.26 -18.51
CA SER A 74 -18.04 -16.82 -18.37
C SER A 74 -18.71 -16.24 -19.62
N ALA A 75 -18.28 -16.65 -20.81
CA ALA A 75 -18.90 -16.25 -22.07
C ALA A 75 -20.34 -16.76 -22.17
N LEU A 76 -20.60 -18.00 -21.75
CA LEU A 76 -21.95 -18.58 -21.69
C LEU A 76 -22.83 -17.83 -20.67
N ALA A 77 -22.30 -17.51 -19.50
CA ALA A 77 -23.00 -16.78 -18.44
C ALA A 77 -23.31 -15.31 -18.81
N VAL A 78 -22.56 -14.71 -19.74
CA VAL A 78 -22.80 -13.34 -20.24
C VAL A 78 -23.74 -13.31 -21.44
N THR A 79 -23.80 -14.38 -22.24
CA THR A 79 -24.60 -14.44 -23.47
C THR A 79 -26.01 -14.99 -23.26
N VAL A 80 -26.25 -15.69 -22.15
CA VAL A 80 -27.58 -16.22 -21.83
C VAL A 80 -28.31 -15.23 -20.92
N ASP A 81 -29.35 -14.58 -21.42
CA ASP A 81 -30.22 -13.77 -20.57
C ASP A 81 -30.97 -14.68 -19.58
N GLY A 82 -30.76 -14.45 -18.27
CA GLY A 82 -31.42 -15.24 -17.23
C GLY A 82 -31.36 -14.60 -15.83
N PRO A 83 -31.97 -15.24 -14.81
CA PRO A 83 -32.01 -14.72 -13.43
C PRO A 83 -30.63 -14.61 -12.76
N HIS A 84 -29.62 -15.24 -13.35
CA HIS A 84 -28.22 -15.14 -12.94
C HIS A 84 -27.59 -13.77 -13.29
N VAL A 85 -28.14 -13.03 -14.25
CA VAL A 85 -27.64 -11.68 -14.61
C VAL A 85 -27.69 -10.74 -13.41
N LYS A 86 -28.75 -10.80 -12.58
CA LYS A 86 -28.85 -10.00 -11.34
C LYS A 86 -27.76 -10.35 -10.33
N HIS A 87 -27.44 -11.64 -10.18
CA HIS A 87 -26.40 -12.10 -9.26
C HIS A 87 -25.00 -11.75 -9.78
N LEU A 88 -24.79 -11.77 -11.11
CA LEU A 88 -23.55 -11.34 -11.74
C LEU A 88 -23.33 -9.84 -11.62
N GLU A 89 -24.38 -9.03 -11.74
CA GLU A 89 -24.33 -7.59 -11.54
C GLU A 89 -24.00 -7.25 -10.08
N GLU A 90 -24.64 -7.92 -9.12
CA GLU A 90 -24.32 -7.78 -7.70
C GLU A 90 -22.87 -8.20 -7.40
N LEU A 91 -22.41 -9.33 -7.93
CA LEU A 91 -21.01 -9.77 -7.80
C LEU A 91 -20.04 -8.76 -8.41
N SER A 92 -20.40 -8.14 -9.53
CA SER A 92 -19.58 -7.10 -10.17
C SER A 92 -19.43 -5.87 -9.28
N GLU A 93 -20.51 -5.42 -8.62
CA GLU A 93 -20.46 -4.31 -7.66
C GLU A 93 -19.61 -4.65 -6.43
N TYR A 94 -19.72 -5.87 -5.90
CA TYR A 94 -18.83 -6.35 -4.82
C TYR A 94 -17.36 -6.43 -5.25
N ALA A 95 -17.10 -6.92 -6.46
CA ALA A 95 -15.74 -7.00 -7.01
C ALA A 95 -15.14 -5.60 -7.19
N ARG A 96 -15.91 -4.65 -7.75
CA ARG A 96 -15.52 -3.25 -7.90
C ARG A 96 -15.24 -2.60 -6.55
N PHE A 97 -16.09 -2.84 -5.56
CA PHE A 97 -15.92 -2.38 -4.18
C PHE A 97 -14.62 -2.92 -3.56
N GLY A 98 -14.38 -4.23 -3.66
CA GLY A 98 -13.17 -4.88 -3.18
C GLY A 98 -11.92 -4.30 -3.84
N LEU A 99 -11.91 -4.24 -5.17
CA LEU A 99 -10.81 -3.70 -5.97
C LEU A 99 -10.51 -2.24 -5.63
N TRP A 100 -11.53 -1.41 -5.44
CA TRP A 100 -11.37 -0.01 -5.10
C TRP A 100 -10.61 0.18 -3.78
N TRP A 101 -11.07 -0.48 -2.70
CA TRP A 101 -10.45 -0.34 -1.39
C TRP A 101 -9.06 -0.99 -1.32
N ILE A 102 -8.88 -2.17 -1.91
CA ILE A 102 -7.57 -2.83 -2.01
C ILE A 102 -6.59 -1.93 -2.79
N PHE A 103 -7.01 -1.37 -3.92
CA PHE A 103 -6.16 -0.49 -4.72
C PHE A 103 -5.74 0.77 -3.95
N LEU A 104 -6.66 1.44 -3.25
CA LEU A 104 -6.33 2.58 -2.40
C LEU A 104 -5.37 2.22 -1.26
N GLY A 105 -5.46 0.99 -0.76
CA GLY A 105 -4.54 0.43 0.24
C GLY A 105 -3.15 0.21 -0.33
N VAL A 106 -3.04 -0.42 -1.50
CA VAL A 106 -1.77 -0.64 -2.20
C VAL A 106 -1.10 0.70 -2.52
N ALA A 107 -1.87 1.66 -3.05
CA ALA A 107 -1.40 3.01 -3.33
C ALA A 107 -0.93 3.75 -2.06
N SER A 108 -1.46 3.40 -0.89
CA SER A 108 -0.99 3.94 0.40
C SER A 108 0.43 3.51 0.75
N SER A 109 0.89 2.37 0.26
CA SER A 109 2.15 1.75 0.70
C SER A 109 3.29 1.96 -0.27
N ILE A 110 2.99 2.13 -1.56
CA ILE A 110 3.98 2.15 -2.66
C ILE A 110 4.88 3.41 -2.67
N GLY A 111 4.67 4.37 -1.76
CA GLY A 111 5.32 5.68 -1.77
C GLY A 111 6.40 5.95 -0.71
N LEU A 112 7.20 4.95 -0.30
CA LEU A 112 8.37 5.10 0.62
C LEU A 112 8.11 6.07 1.79
N GLY A 113 7.05 5.83 2.56
CA GLY A 113 6.77 6.59 3.79
C GLY A 113 5.74 7.71 3.68
N SER A 114 5.24 8.05 2.49
CA SER A 114 4.18 9.07 2.30
C SER A 114 2.74 8.58 2.54
N GLY A 115 2.57 7.34 3.01
CA GLY A 115 1.31 6.60 3.18
C GLY A 115 0.27 7.16 4.15
N LEU A 116 0.36 8.45 4.48
CA LEU A 116 -0.64 9.18 5.24
C LEU A 116 -1.76 9.74 4.35
N HIS A 117 -1.57 9.82 3.03
CA HIS A 117 -2.55 10.51 2.19
C HIS A 117 -3.80 9.68 1.90
N THR A 118 -3.75 8.46 1.34
CA THR A 118 -5.01 7.77 0.93
C THR A 118 -5.93 7.46 2.12
N PHE A 119 -5.37 7.22 3.31
CA PHE A 119 -6.15 7.15 4.55
C PHE A 119 -6.90 8.45 4.81
N VAL A 120 -6.20 9.59 4.88
CA VAL A 120 -6.79 10.91 5.20
C VAL A 120 -7.75 11.40 4.10
N LEU A 121 -7.63 10.91 2.88
CA LEU A 121 -8.40 11.39 1.74
C LEU A 121 -9.66 10.57 1.43
N TYR A 122 -9.60 9.26 1.65
CA TYR A 122 -10.66 8.35 1.26
C TYR A 122 -11.24 7.65 2.48
N LEU A 123 -10.42 6.85 3.18
CA LEU A 123 -10.93 6.00 4.26
C LEU A 123 -11.38 6.83 5.49
N GLY A 124 -10.57 7.78 5.93
CA GLY A 124 -10.86 8.67 7.06
C GLY A 124 -12.13 9.49 6.84
N PRO A 125 -12.27 10.24 5.72
CA PRO A 125 -13.49 10.98 5.40
C PRO A 125 -14.70 10.08 5.25
N HIS A 126 -14.58 8.88 4.67
CA HIS A 126 -15.67 7.91 4.62
C HIS A 126 -16.18 7.52 6.00
N ILE A 127 -15.27 7.15 6.92
CA ILE A 127 -15.61 6.79 8.30
C ILE A 127 -16.23 7.98 9.04
N ALA A 128 -15.66 9.17 8.87
CA ALA A 128 -16.14 10.40 9.50
C ALA A 128 -17.55 10.78 9.03
N LEU A 129 -17.78 10.83 7.72
CA LEU A 129 -19.08 11.17 7.13
C LEU A 129 -20.17 10.17 7.54
N PHE A 130 -19.84 8.88 7.53
CA PHE A 130 -20.77 7.84 7.99
C PHE A 130 -21.10 8.01 9.48
N THR A 131 -20.08 8.23 10.32
CA THR A 131 -20.26 8.43 11.77
C THR A 131 -21.11 9.66 12.07
N ILE A 132 -20.83 10.79 11.41
CA ILE A 132 -21.59 12.04 11.59
C ILE A 132 -23.05 11.81 11.19
N LYS A 133 -23.32 11.21 10.02
CA LYS A 133 -24.69 10.91 9.58
C LYS A 133 -25.40 9.93 10.52
N ALA A 134 -24.72 8.91 11.01
CA ALA A 134 -25.29 7.97 11.97
C ALA A 134 -25.67 8.66 13.29
N MET A 135 -24.83 9.56 13.78
CA MET A 135 -25.11 10.36 14.98
C MET A 135 -26.25 11.36 14.77
N THR A 136 -26.32 12.01 13.61
CA THR A 136 -27.40 12.96 13.30
C THR A 136 -28.75 12.28 13.14
N CYS A 137 -28.81 11.14 12.43
CA CYS A 137 -30.07 10.41 12.23
C CYS A 137 -30.41 9.46 13.39
N GLY A 138 -29.52 9.27 14.37
CA GLY A 138 -29.70 8.36 15.50
C GLY A 138 -29.85 6.89 15.09
N ARG A 139 -29.23 6.48 13.97
CA ARG A 139 -29.40 5.17 13.29
C ARG A 139 -28.12 4.75 12.56
N VAL A 140 -27.95 3.45 12.32
CA VAL A 140 -26.75 2.89 11.64
C VAL A 140 -27.06 2.18 10.32
N ASP A 141 -28.33 1.87 10.08
CA ASP A 141 -28.87 1.27 8.87
C ASP A 141 -29.10 2.34 7.79
N LEU A 142 -28.00 3.00 7.41
CA LEU A 142 -27.95 4.02 6.37
C LEU A 142 -27.60 3.42 5.00
N LYS A 143 -26.71 2.42 4.98
CA LYS A 143 -26.24 1.79 3.74
C LYS A 143 -27.30 0.87 3.17
N SER A 144 -27.55 1.02 1.87
CA SER A 144 -28.42 0.10 1.11
C SER A 144 -27.78 -1.28 0.93
N ALA A 145 -26.46 -1.31 0.71
CA ALA A 145 -25.63 -2.50 0.61
C ALA A 145 -24.21 -2.18 1.09
N ILE A 146 -23.39 -3.21 1.34
CA ILE A 146 -22.00 -3.04 1.82
C ILE A 146 -21.14 -2.25 0.82
N TYR A 147 -21.40 -2.42 -0.49
CA TYR A 147 -20.67 -1.73 -1.55
C TYR A 147 -21.08 -0.26 -1.77
N ASP A 148 -22.10 0.24 -1.05
CA ASP A 148 -22.59 1.62 -1.12
C ASP A 148 -21.65 2.59 -0.38
N THR A 149 -20.50 2.84 -1.00
CA THR A 149 -19.39 3.62 -0.42
C THR A 149 -18.92 4.73 -1.34
N ILE A 150 -18.06 5.61 -0.79
CA ILE A 150 -17.39 6.63 -1.59
C ILE A 150 -16.46 5.97 -2.60
N GLN A 151 -16.70 6.24 -3.88
CA GLN A 151 -15.83 5.83 -4.99
C GLN A 151 -15.41 7.07 -5.79
N LEU A 152 -14.36 6.96 -6.62
CA LEU A 152 -13.76 8.07 -7.37
C LEU A 152 -14.76 8.98 -8.13
N LYS A 153 -15.86 8.41 -8.63
CA LYS A 153 -16.90 9.13 -9.41
C LYS A 153 -18.34 8.85 -8.96
N ARG A 154 -18.51 8.21 -7.80
CA ARG A 154 -19.83 7.82 -7.28
C ARG A 154 -19.90 8.20 -5.82
N SER A 155 -20.81 9.12 -5.49
CA SER A 155 -21.17 9.41 -4.11
C SER A 155 -22.06 8.29 -3.59
N PRO A 156 -21.95 7.93 -2.29
CA PRO A 156 -22.84 6.95 -1.70
C PRO A 156 -24.26 7.49 -1.62
N LEU A 157 -25.24 6.60 -1.78
CA LEU A 157 -26.67 6.97 -1.83
C LEU A 157 -27.17 7.53 -0.49
N TRP A 158 -26.53 7.15 0.61
CA TRP A 158 -26.91 7.55 1.96
C TRP A 158 -26.48 8.96 2.36
N LEU A 159 -25.54 9.58 1.63
CA LEU A 159 -24.98 10.87 2.02
C LEU A 159 -25.97 12.03 1.79
N ASP A 160 -26.69 11.97 0.65
CA ASP A 160 -27.59 13.02 0.20
C ASP A 160 -29.05 12.82 0.68
N LYS A 161 -29.39 11.63 1.17
CA LYS A 161 -30.74 11.34 1.69
C LYS A 161 -30.98 12.04 3.05
N PRO A 162 -32.17 12.65 3.26
CA PRO A 162 -32.56 13.21 4.54
C PRO A 162 -32.82 12.10 5.57
N CYS A 163 -32.67 12.42 6.86
CA CYS A 163 -32.85 11.43 7.94
C CYS A 163 -34.27 10.84 7.97
N ASP A 164 -35.28 11.60 7.54
CA ASP A 164 -36.69 11.18 7.56
C ASP A 164 -36.98 10.01 6.61
N GLU A 165 -36.23 9.88 5.51
CA GLU A 165 -36.37 8.78 4.55
C GLU A 165 -35.87 7.44 5.11
N PHE A 166 -34.98 7.46 6.10
CA PHE A 166 -34.49 6.24 6.75
C PHE A 166 -35.45 5.74 7.83
N GLY A 167 -36.29 6.61 8.38
CA GLY A 167 -37.23 6.30 9.46
C GLY A 167 -36.80 6.86 10.82
N SER A 168 -37.62 6.60 11.84
CA SER A 168 -37.45 7.16 13.18
C SER A 168 -36.15 6.72 13.85
N PRO A 169 -35.50 7.60 14.64
CA PRO A 169 -34.23 7.28 15.31
C PRO A 169 -34.37 6.03 16.19
N VAL A 170 -33.43 5.09 16.06
CA VAL A 170 -33.37 3.86 16.86
C VAL A 170 -32.66 4.13 18.19
N PHE A 171 -31.73 5.08 18.20
CA PHE A 171 -30.96 5.48 19.36
C PHE A 171 -31.30 6.92 19.77
N SER A 172 -31.80 7.09 21.00
CA SER A 172 -32.27 8.39 21.50
C SER A 172 -31.18 9.25 22.15
N SER A 173 -30.12 8.64 22.67
CA SER A 173 -29.11 9.29 23.51
C SER A 173 -27.67 9.07 23.03
N GLY A 174 -27.52 8.88 21.71
CA GLY A 174 -26.23 8.67 21.04
C GLY A 174 -26.08 7.24 20.50
N VAL A 175 -25.37 7.11 19.38
CA VAL A 175 -25.14 5.80 18.74
C VAL A 175 -23.87 5.18 19.31
N PRO A 176 -23.91 3.93 19.80
CA PRO A 176 -22.74 3.29 20.37
C PRO A 176 -21.71 2.90 19.30
N LEU A 177 -20.43 2.95 19.66
CA LEU A 177 -19.31 2.55 18.79
C LEU A 177 -19.48 1.14 18.22
N SER A 178 -19.98 0.20 19.03
CA SER A 178 -20.21 -1.19 18.63
C SER A 178 -21.21 -1.35 17.49
N SER A 179 -22.11 -0.37 17.28
CA SER A 179 -23.08 -0.38 16.18
C SER A 179 -22.54 0.33 14.93
N ILE A 180 -21.65 1.31 15.08
CA ILE A 180 -21.04 2.04 13.96
C ILE A 180 -19.89 1.25 13.35
N LEU A 181 -19.04 0.64 14.19
CA LEU A 181 -17.81 -0.02 13.76
C LEU A 181 -18.03 -1.12 12.70
N PRO A 182 -18.99 -2.05 12.85
CA PRO A 182 -19.21 -3.11 11.86
C PRO A 182 -19.61 -2.57 10.48
N GLN A 183 -20.23 -1.39 10.43
CA GLN A 183 -20.70 -0.79 9.17
C GLN A 183 -19.58 -0.27 8.28
N VAL A 184 -18.43 0.10 8.85
CA VAL A 184 -17.27 0.66 8.12
C VAL A 184 -16.04 -0.25 8.14
N GLN A 185 -16.17 -1.41 8.78
CA GLN A 185 -15.08 -2.33 9.06
C GLN A 185 -14.55 -3.00 7.79
N ILE A 186 -15.43 -3.38 6.86
CA ILE A 186 -15.04 -4.11 5.65
C ILE A 186 -14.18 -3.22 4.75
N GLU A 187 -14.54 -1.95 4.60
CA GLU A 187 -13.76 -0.94 3.87
C GLU A 187 -12.37 -0.76 4.48
N ALA A 188 -12.32 -0.63 5.81
CA ALA A 188 -11.06 -0.49 6.54
C ALA A 188 -10.17 -1.73 6.40
N MET A 189 -10.75 -2.94 6.49
CA MET A 189 -10.01 -4.20 6.33
C MET A 189 -9.51 -4.40 4.89
N LEU A 190 -10.33 -4.11 3.88
CA LEU A 190 -9.92 -4.20 2.46
C LEU A 190 -8.81 -3.19 2.12
N TRP A 191 -8.93 -1.96 2.64
CA TRP A 191 -7.87 -0.97 2.52
C TRP A 191 -6.58 -1.46 3.22
N GLY A 192 -6.69 -1.99 4.44
CA GLY A 192 -5.55 -2.52 5.17
C GLY A 192 -4.90 -3.75 4.50
N LEU A 193 -5.69 -4.63 3.90
CA LEU A 193 -5.22 -5.73 3.05
C LEU A 193 -4.41 -5.19 1.87
N GLY A 194 -4.90 -4.13 1.22
CA GLY A 194 -4.15 -3.43 0.19
C GLY A 194 -2.81 -2.89 0.71
N THR A 195 -2.78 -2.30 1.91
CA THR A 195 -1.51 -1.82 2.49
C THR A 195 -0.51 -2.96 2.74
N ALA A 196 -0.97 -4.14 3.18
CA ALA A 196 -0.11 -5.31 3.36
C ALA A 196 0.44 -5.83 2.02
N LEU A 197 -0.39 -5.84 0.97
CA LEU A 197 0.05 -6.18 -0.39
C LEU A 197 1.09 -5.19 -0.94
N GLY A 198 0.98 -3.92 -0.57
CA GLY A 198 1.93 -2.89 -0.95
C GLY A 198 3.30 -2.98 -0.27
N GLU A 199 3.46 -3.80 0.78
CA GLU A 199 4.77 -4.13 1.37
C GLU A 199 5.50 -5.27 0.65
N LEU A 200 4.84 -5.99 -0.25
CA LEU A 200 5.45 -7.10 -0.97
C LEU A 200 6.64 -6.67 -1.85
N PRO A 201 6.57 -5.55 -2.61
CA PRO A 201 7.70 -5.10 -3.42
C PRO A 201 9.00 -4.92 -2.62
N PRO A 202 9.07 -4.12 -1.52
CA PRO A 202 10.31 -3.96 -0.77
C PRO A 202 10.81 -5.27 -0.16
N TYR A 203 9.91 -6.17 0.27
CA TYR A 203 10.29 -7.49 0.75
C TYR A 203 10.99 -8.35 -0.32
N PHE A 204 10.44 -8.41 -1.53
CA PHE A 204 11.04 -9.21 -2.61
C PHE A 204 12.33 -8.61 -3.15
N ILE A 205 12.39 -7.27 -3.24
CA ILE A 205 13.59 -6.57 -3.68
C ILE A 205 14.73 -6.82 -2.69
N SER A 206 14.49 -6.60 -1.40
CA SER A 206 15.53 -6.76 -0.38
C SER A 206 15.96 -8.22 -0.20
N ARG A 207 15.03 -9.17 -0.40
CA ARG A 207 15.34 -10.60 -0.44
C ARG A 207 16.22 -10.99 -1.63
N ALA A 208 15.94 -10.43 -2.82
CA ALA A 208 16.78 -10.67 -3.99
C ALA A 208 18.19 -10.07 -3.80
N ALA A 209 18.29 -8.90 -3.18
CA ALA A 209 19.57 -8.27 -2.85
C ALA A 209 20.40 -9.13 -1.87
N SER A 210 19.77 -9.64 -0.81
CA SER A 210 20.42 -10.51 0.19
C SER A 210 20.96 -11.81 -0.43
N LEU A 211 20.14 -12.48 -1.26
CA LEU A 211 20.55 -13.69 -1.99
C LEU A 211 21.69 -13.44 -2.98
N SER A 212 21.79 -12.22 -3.53
CA SER A 212 22.88 -11.82 -4.42
C SER A 212 24.16 -11.42 -3.67
N GLY A 213 24.18 -11.50 -2.33
CA GLY A 213 25.32 -11.10 -1.50
C GLY A 213 25.48 -9.58 -1.33
N GLY A 214 24.54 -8.78 -1.83
CA GLY A 214 24.48 -7.33 -1.64
C GLY A 214 23.82 -7.00 -0.31
N LYS A 215 24.59 -7.05 0.77
CA LYS A 215 24.12 -6.55 2.07
C LYS A 215 24.42 -5.05 2.16
N MET A 216 23.40 -4.27 2.52
CA MET A 216 23.48 -2.98 3.22
C MET A 216 23.28 -1.64 2.46
N GLU A 217 23.14 -1.58 1.13
CA GLU A 217 22.89 -0.29 0.45
C GLU A 217 21.43 0.22 0.58
N GLU A 218 20.42 -0.65 0.48
CA GLU A 218 19.01 -0.21 0.54
C GLU A 218 18.58 0.33 1.90
N LEU A 219 19.26 -0.09 2.96
CA LEU A 219 18.96 0.31 4.32
C LEU A 219 19.48 1.71 4.65
N GLU A 220 20.57 2.13 3.98
CA GLU A 220 21.17 3.47 4.10
C GLU A 220 20.39 4.52 3.30
N THR A 221 19.73 4.13 2.19
CA THR A 221 18.83 5.03 1.45
C THR A 221 17.55 5.40 2.21
N CYS A 222 17.13 4.62 3.21
CA CYS A 222 15.98 4.93 4.06
C CYS A 222 16.32 5.84 5.27
N SER A 223 17.59 6.22 5.46
CA SER A 223 17.97 7.26 6.42
C SER A 223 17.80 8.63 5.78
N GLY A 224 16.57 9.15 5.79
CA GLY A 224 16.37 10.59 5.67
C GLY A 224 17.07 11.30 6.82
N GLU A 225 17.78 12.38 6.52
CA GLU A 225 18.44 13.30 7.48
C GLU A 225 17.42 14.07 8.34
N ASP A 226 16.54 13.38 9.07
CA ASP A 226 15.63 14.05 10.00
C ASP A 226 16.23 14.08 11.41
N SER A 227 16.73 15.26 11.82
CA SER A 227 17.41 15.52 13.08
C SER A 227 16.48 15.63 14.30
N GLY A 228 15.45 14.78 14.39
CA GLY A 228 14.47 14.78 15.49
C GLY A 228 14.81 13.80 16.64
N PHE A 229 14.34 14.08 17.87
CA PHE A 229 14.48 13.17 19.02
C PHE A 229 13.84 11.79 18.76
N ILE A 230 12.70 11.76 18.08
CA ILE A 230 12.00 10.54 17.66
C ILE A 230 12.84 9.78 16.62
N ALA A 231 13.45 10.48 15.66
CA ALA A 231 14.29 9.86 14.63
C ALA A 231 15.55 9.20 15.24
N LYS A 232 16.18 9.81 16.25
CA LYS A 232 17.29 9.18 16.99
C LYS A 232 16.88 7.88 17.70
N ARG A 233 15.73 7.88 18.38
CA ARG A 233 15.18 6.67 19.03
C ARG A 233 14.83 5.59 18.01
N VAL A 234 14.22 5.97 16.89
CA VAL A 234 13.92 5.05 15.77
C VAL A 234 15.22 4.47 15.19
N ASN A 235 16.26 5.27 14.99
CA ASN A 235 17.55 4.79 14.49
C ASN A 235 18.28 3.88 15.49
N GLN A 236 18.15 4.13 16.80
CA GLN A 236 18.68 3.26 17.84
C GLN A 236 17.95 1.90 17.86
N VAL A 237 16.63 1.89 17.73
CA VAL A 237 15.82 0.67 17.61
C VAL A 237 16.15 -0.08 16.31
N LYS A 238 16.35 0.63 15.19
CA LYS A 238 16.84 0.05 13.93
C LYS A 238 18.18 -0.66 14.13
N GLY A 239 19.19 0.03 14.68
CA GLY A 239 20.52 -0.54 14.93
C GLY A 239 20.49 -1.74 15.89
N TRP A 240 19.62 -1.68 16.90
CA TRP A 240 19.39 -2.83 17.78
C TRP A 240 18.75 -4.01 17.05
N LEU A 241 17.70 -3.78 16.27
CA LEU A 241 16.99 -4.83 15.54
C LEU A 241 17.84 -5.47 14.45
N LEU A 242 18.75 -4.70 13.82
CA LEU A 242 19.72 -5.21 12.84
C LEU A 242 20.81 -6.06 13.50
N SER A 243 21.31 -5.64 14.66
CA SER A 243 22.30 -6.42 15.43
C SER A 243 21.70 -7.68 16.07
N HIS A 244 20.38 -7.68 16.32
CA HIS A 244 19.64 -8.76 16.96
C HIS A 244 18.67 -9.48 16.00
N SER A 245 19.14 -9.79 14.79
CA SER A 245 18.34 -10.42 13.72
C SER A 245 17.70 -11.76 14.10
N GLN A 246 18.27 -12.47 15.08
CA GLN A 246 17.74 -13.72 15.62
C GLN A 246 16.37 -13.56 16.30
N TYR A 247 15.96 -12.34 16.67
CA TYR A 247 14.69 -12.04 17.35
C TYR A 247 13.57 -11.58 16.41
N LEU A 248 13.80 -11.55 15.09
CA LEU A 248 12.76 -11.26 14.09
C LEU A 248 11.84 -12.48 13.90
N ASN A 249 11.03 -12.77 14.92
CA ASN A 249 9.98 -13.78 14.85
C ASN A 249 8.68 -13.15 14.38
N PHE A 250 7.72 -14.00 13.99
CA PHE A 250 6.34 -13.61 13.65
C PHE A 250 5.77 -12.47 14.52
N PHE A 251 5.87 -12.56 15.85
CA PHE A 251 5.35 -11.54 16.77
C PHE A 251 6.07 -10.19 16.66
N THR A 252 7.39 -10.21 16.45
CA THR A 252 8.19 -9.00 16.25
C THR A 252 7.78 -8.31 14.94
N ILE A 253 7.57 -9.09 13.88
CA ILE A 253 7.10 -8.59 12.58
C ILE A 253 5.68 -8.01 12.73
N LEU A 254 4.80 -8.69 13.46
CA LEU A 254 3.44 -8.25 13.72
C LEU A 254 3.40 -6.91 14.45
N ILE A 255 4.21 -6.75 15.51
CA ILE A 255 4.31 -5.49 16.25
C ILE A 255 4.82 -4.38 15.33
N LEU A 256 5.88 -4.65 14.56
CA LEU A 256 6.47 -3.68 13.64
C LEU A 256 5.48 -3.23 12.55
N ALA A 257 4.70 -4.16 12.01
CA ALA A 257 3.65 -3.88 11.04
C ALA A 257 2.46 -3.10 11.64
N SER A 258 2.15 -3.30 12.92
CA SER A 258 1.01 -2.69 13.60
C SER A 258 1.21 -1.21 13.94
N VAL A 259 2.46 -0.72 14.01
CA VAL A 259 2.76 0.68 14.38
C VAL A 259 2.55 1.63 13.20
N PRO A 260 1.80 2.74 13.35
CA PRO A 260 1.69 3.78 12.33
C PRO A 260 3.01 4.56 12.20
N ASN A 261 3.59 4.58 10.98
CA ASN A 261 4.71 5.39 10.42
C ASN A 261 5.82 5.92 11.38
N PRO A 262 7.14 5.76 11.09
CA PRO A 262 7.82 5.34 9.85
C PRO A 262 8.38 3.91 9.86
N LEU A 263 8.02 3.08 10.83
CA LEU A 263 8.55 1.71 11.00
C LEU A 263 7.98 0.69 9.99
N PHE A 264 6.97 1.08 9.22
CA PHE A 264 6.21 0.23 8.30
C PHE A 264 7.05 -0.28 7.11
N ASP A 265 7.73 0.62 6.38
CA ASP A 265 8.52 0.23 5.20
C ASP A 265 9.79 -0.56 5.58
N LEU A 266 10.22 -0.39 6.83
CA LEU A 266 11.37 -1.09 7.38
C LEU A 266 11.09 -2.58 7.60
N ALA A 267 9.84 -2.96 7.93
CA ALA A 267 9.48 -4.35 8.19
C ALA A 267 9.71 -5.22 6.95
N GLY A 268 9.22 -4.79 5.78
CA GLY A 268 9.42 -5.48 4.51
C GLY A 268 10.91 -5.61 4.14
N ILE A 269 11.66 -4.51 4.21
CA ILE A 269 13.10 -4.50 3.88
C ILE A 269 13.86 -5.46 4.79
N MET A 270 13.66 -5.38 6.12
CA MET A 270 14.34 -6.24 7.08
C MET A 270 13.96 -7.70 6.90
N CYS A 271 12.67 -8.03 6.74
CA CYS A 271 12.24 -9.41 6.56
C CYS A 271 12.81 -10.05 5.30
N GLY A 272 12.93 -9.29 4.21
CA GLY A 272 13.58 -9.80 3.00
C GLY A 272 15.10 -9.94 3.15
N GLN A 273 15.78 -8.97 3.78
CA GLN A 273 17.23 -9.06 4.06
C GLN A 273 17.60 -10.28 4.91
N PHE A 274 16.78 -10.62 5.91
CA PHE A 274 16.98 -11.79 6.76
C PHE A 274 16.33 -13.07 6.21
N GLU A 275 15.89 -13.04 4.94
CA GLU A 275 15.36 -14.20 4.21
C GLU A 275 14.22 -14.94 4.93
N LYS A 276 13.40 -14.22 5.70
CA LYS A 276 12.26 -14.80 6.43
C LYS A 276 11.25 -15.42 5.45
N PRO A 277 10.60 -16.54 5.80
CA PRO A 277 9.64 -17.19 4.91
C PRO A 277 8.47 -16.25 4.58
N PHE A 278 8.03 -16.29 3.32
CA PHE A 278 7.02 -15.37 2.80
C PHE A 278 5.74 -15.38 3.62
N TRP A 279 5.24 -16.57 4.00
CA TRP A 279 3.98 -16.70 4.74
C TRP A 279 4.05 -16.15 6.16
N GLU A 280 5.21 -16.24 6.83
CA GLU A 280 5.38 -15.67 8.17
C GLU A 280 5.33 -14.14 8.10
N PHE A 281 6.03 -13.55 7.12
CA PHE A 281 6.00 -12.12 6.86
C PHE A 281 4.60 -11.64 6.42
N PHE A 282 4.00 -12.29 5.41
CA PHE A 282 2.73 -11.86 4.84
C PHE A 282 1.57 -11.99 5.84
N LEU A 283 1.52 -13.06 6.64
CA LEU A 283 0.45 -13.21 7.63
C LEU A 283 0.63 -12.23 8.80
N ALA A 284 1.87 -12.01 9.26
CA ALA A 284 2.14 -11.03 10.31
C ALA A 284 1.80 -9.60 9.86
N THR A 285 2.18 -9.23 8.64
CA THR A 285 1.81 -7.94 8.04
C THR A 285 0.31 -7.84 7.82
N LEU A 286 -0.35 -8.86 7.27
CA LEU A 286 -1.80 -8.85 7.07
C LEU A 286 -2.55 -8.61 8.38
N ILE A 287 -2.22 -9.32 9.46
CA ILE A 287 -2.87 -9.14 10.76
C ILE A 287 -2.54 -7.77 11.34
N GLY A 288 -1.27 -7.35 11.30
CA GLY A 288 -0.86 -6.06 11.85
C GLY A 288 -1.48 -4.87 11.10
N LYS A 289 -1.62 -4.98 9.78
CA LYS A 289 -2.11 -3.94 8.88
C LYS A 289 -3.62 -3.91 8.78
N ALA A 290 -4.20 -5.03 8.36
CA ALA A 290 -5.60 -5.13 7.97
C ALA A 290 -6.55 -5.30 9.15
N ILE A 291 -6.02 -5.77 10.28
CA ILE A 291 -6.78 -5.94 11.51
C ILE A 291 -6.32 -4.87 12.50
N ILE A 292 -5.14 -4.98 13.08
CA ILE A 292 -4.76 -4.17 14.25
C ILE A 292 -4.71 -2.67 13.92
N LYS A 293 -3.84 -2.26 12.98
CA LYS A 293 -3.62 -0.86 12.62
C LYS A 293 -4.91 -0.18 12.14
N THR A 294 -5.61 -0.79 11.19
CA THR A 294 -6.84 -0.23 10.62
C THR A 294 -7.97 -0.14 11.63
N HIS A 295 -8.14 -1.11 12.52
CA HIS A 295 -9.13 -1.01 13.59
C HIS A 295 -8.81 0.14 14.55
N ILE A 296 -7.54 0.28 14.97
CA ILE A 296 -7.12 1.39 15.83
C ILE A 296 -7.42 2.73 15.15
N GLN A 297 -7.06 2.88 13.87
CA GLN A 297 -7.32 4.09 13.10
C GLN A 297 -8.83 4.35 12.91
N THR A 298 -9.63 3.33 12.67
CA THR A 298 -11.08 3.44 12.47
C THR A 298 -11.78 3.85 13.77
N VAL A 299 -11.46 3.17 14.88
CA VAL A 299 -12.00 3.51 16.20
C VAL A 299 -11.64 4.94 16.57
N PHE A 300 -10.40 5.36 16.33
CA PHE A 300 -9.96 6.73 16.60
C PHE A 300 -10.83 7.77 15.86
N ILE A 301 -11.08 7.59 14.56
CA ILE A 301 -11.93 8.51 13.79
C ILE A 301 -13.37 8.51 14.31
N ILE A 302 -13.95 7.34 14.61
CA ILE A 302 -15.32 7.26 15.16
C ILE A 302 -15.40 7.99 16.51
N CYS A 303 -14.41 7.80 17.39
CA CYS A 303 -14.33 8.51 18.67
C CYS A 303 -14.26 10.02 18.48
N VAL A 304 -13.46 10.52 17.53
CA VAL A 304 -13.34 11.96 17.29
C VAL A 304 -14.64 12.57 16.75
N CYS A 305 -15.39 11.82 15.94
CA CYS A 305 -16.65 12.27 15.35
C CYS A 305 -17.87 12.10 16.27
N ASN A 306 -17.77 11.33 17.35
CA ASN A 306 -18.85 11.15 18.33
C ASN A 306 -18.56 11.98 19.59
N ASN A 307 -19.36 13.02 19.84
CA ASN A 307 -19.15 13.94 20.98
C ASN A 307 -19.07 13.23 22.32
N GLN A 308 -19.98 12.29 22.58
CA GLN A 308 -20.02 11.54 23.84
C GLN A 308 -18.78 10.66 24.03
N LEU A 309 -18.28 10.09 22.92
CA LEU A 309 -17.11 9.22 22.94
C LEU A 309 -15.80 10.00 22.99
N LEU A 310 -15.77 11.19 22.38
CA LEU A 310 -14.66 12.14 22.49
C LEU A 310 -14.49 12.60 23.93
N ASP A 311 -15.58 12.98 24.62
CA ASP A 311 -15.51 13.42 26.01
C ASP A 311 -15.04 12.28 26.93
N TRP A 312 -15.52 11.05 26.69
CA TRP A 312 -15.01 9.86 27.39
C TRP A 312 -13.52 9.61 27.11
N LEU A 313 -13.10 9.72 25.84
CA LEU A 313 -11.71 9.53 25.44
C LEU A 313 -10.80 10.62 26.02
N GLU A 314 -11.23 11.88 26.05
CA GLU A 314 -10.50 12.98 26.70
C GLU A 314 -10.28 12.65 28.19
N ASN A 315 -11.34 12.24 28.90
CA ASN A 315 -11.28 11.92 30.33
C ASN A 315 -10.38 10.71 30.63
N GLU A 316 -10.47 9.63 29.84
CA GLU A 316 -9.60 8.47 30.02
C GLU A 316 -8.15 8.72 29.60
N LEU A 317 -7.91 9.52 28.54
CA LEU A 317 -6.55 9.94 28.22
C LEU A 317 -5.95 10.75 29.36
N ILE A 318 -6.71 11.67 29.94
CA ILE A 318 -6.29 12.46 31.12
C ILE A 318 -5.93 11.50 32.26
N TYR A 319 -6.77 10.50 32.52
CA TYR A 319 -6.56 9.53 33.60
C TYR A 319 -5.32 8.65 33.37
N ILE A 320 -5.22 7.95 32.24
CA ILE A 320 -4.09 7.05 31.93
C ILE A 320 -2.77 7.81 31.88
N LEU A 321 -2.78 9.00 31.28
CA LEU A 321 -1.57 9.77 31.02
C LEU A 321 -1.12 10.57 32.25
N SER A 322 -1.99 10.73 33.26
CA SER A 322 -1.60 11.21 34.60
C SER A 322 -0.66 10.25 35.33
N PHE A 323 -0.64 8.97 34.93
CA PHE A 323 0.23 7.94 35.51
C PHE A 323 1.68 8.01 34.99
N VAL A 324 1.96 8.78 33.93
CA VAL A 324 3.28 8.90 33.30
C VAL A 324 3.88 10.30 33.55
N PRO A 325 4.90 10.42 34.43
CA PRO A 325 5.55 11.71 34.69
C PRO A 325 6.15 12.28 33.40
N GLY A 326 5.73 13.49 33.01
CA GLY A 326 6.26 14.22 31.85
C GLY A 326 5.30 14.35 30.65
N PHE A 327 4.27 13.50 30.52
CA PHE A 327 3.26 13.66 29.46
C PHE A 327 2.10 14.60 29.84
N ALA A 328 1.92 14.87 31.15
CA ALA A 328 0.88 15.78 31.66
C ALA A 328 0.97 17.21 31.11
N SER A 329 2.17 17.67 30.71
CA SER A 329 2.37 19.00 30.11
C SER A 329 2.00 19.08 28.62
N ALA A 330 1.98 17.96 27.89
CA ALA A 330 1.59 17.90 26.48
C ALA A 330 0.08 17.70 26.27
N LEU A 331 -0.64 17.37 27.35
CA LEU A 331 -2.05 16.98 27.39
C LEU A 331 -3.02 18.09 26.94
N PRO A 332 -2.88 19.35 27.38
CA PRO A 332 -3.71 20.46 26.90
C PRO A 332 -3.48 20.75 25.40
N GLY A 333 -2.24 20.55 24.92
CA GLY A 333 -1.91 20.72 23.50
C GLY A 333 -2.50 19.62 22.61
N LEU A 334 -2.60 18.39 23.13
CA LEU A 334 -3.20 17.26 22.41
C LEU A 334 -4.72 17.38 22.34
N THR A 335 -5.38 17.72 23.45
CA THR A 335 -6.83 17.95 23.51
C THR A 335 -7.25 19.13 22.62
N ALA A 336 -6.51 20.24 22.65
CA ALA A 336 -6.73 21.36 21.73
C ALA A 336 -6.57 20.94 20.26
N LYS A 337 -5.54 20.15 19.93
CA LYS A 337 -5.36 19.62 18.56
C LYS A 337 -6.48 18.67 18.13
N LEU A 338 -6.99 17.83 19.03
CA LEU A 338 -8.12 16.92 18.75
C LEU A 338 -9.39 17.72 18.45
N ARG A 339 -9.70 18.73 19.28
CA ARG A 339 -10.85 19.63 19.05
C ARG A 339 -10.71 20.45 17.77
N LEU A 340 -9.51 20.96 17.46
CA LEU A 340 -9.23 21.61 16.18
C LEU A 340 -9.34 20.66 14.99
N MET A 341 -8.94 19.39 15.14
CA MET A 341 -9.10 18.38 14.11
C MET A 341 -10.59 18.11 13.86
N LYS A 342 -11.36 17.93 14.94
CA LYS A 342 -12.82 17.82 14.89
C LYS A 342 -13.46 19.02 14.20
N GLU A 343 -13.12 20.25 14.58
CA GLU A 343 -13.63 21.46 13.94
C GLU A 343 -13.28 21.49 12.45
N LYS A 344 -12.04 21.16 12.06
CA LYS A 344 -11.66 21.07 10.64
C LYS A 344 -12.46 20.02 9.88
N TYR A 345 -12.74 18.86 10.48
CA TYR A 345 -13.58 17.82 9.87
C TYR A 345 -15.06 18.21 9.81
N LEU A 346 -15.57 18.92 10.83
CA LEU A 346 -16.95 19.43 10.90
C LEU A 346 -17.16 20.71 10.07
N VAL A 347 -16.12 21.44 9.70
CA VAL A 347 -16.18 22.58 8.76
C VAL A 347 -15.99 22.10 7.32
N ALA A 348 -15.17 21.06 7.11
CA ALA A 348 -15.03 20.40 5.82
C ALA A 348 -16.25 19.51 5.46
N SER A 349 -17.11 19.22 6.44
CA SER A 349 -18.42 18.58 6.25
C SER A 349 -19.48 19.66 6.48
N PRO A 350 -20.35 20.00 5.51
CA PRO A 350 -21.30 21.08 5.72
C PRO A 350 -22.22 20.80 6.93
N PRO A 351 -22.52 21.80 7.79
CA PRO A 351 -23.42 21.61 8.91
C PRO A 351 -24.83 21.34 8.37
N VAL A 352 -25.43 20.23 8.82
CA VAL A 352 -26.83 19.91 8.53
C VAL A 352 -27.69 20.72 9.51
N THR A 353 -27.91 21.98 9.16
CA THR A 353 -29.02 22.78 9.68
C THR A 353 -29.80 23.32 8.50
N SER A 354 -31.06 22.87 8.41
CA SER A 354 -32.19 23.35 7.60
C SER A 354 -31.89 24.17 6.33
N ASP A 355 -32.35 23.64 5.19
CA ASP A 355 -32.61 24.34 3.93
C ASP A 355 -31.45 25.12 3.30
N ILE A 356 -30.36 24.44 2.92
CA ILE A 356 -29.48 24.97 1.88
C ILE A 356 -28.95 23.81 1.04
N ASN A 357 -29.17 23.90 -0.28
CA ASN A 357 -28.50 23.12 -1.32
C ASN A 357 -27.09 22.73 -0.87
N VAL A 358 -26.88 21.43 -0.64
CA VAL A 358 -25.57 20.84 -0.35
C VAL A 358 -24.64 21.27 -1.48
N LYS A 359 -23.88 22.35 -1.24
CA LYS A 359 -22.79 22.72 -2.12
C LYS A 359 -21.80 21.57 -2.00
N LYS A 360 -21.87 20.69 -3.01
CA LYS A 360 -20.84 19.74 -3.44
C LYS A 360 -19.54 20.10 -2.77
N TRP A 361 -19.06 19.19 -1.91
CA TRP A 361 -17.69 19.16 -1.40
C TRP A 361 -16.77 19.80 -2.44
N ASP A 362 -16.23 20.98 -2.11
CA ASP A 362 -15.80 21.98 -3.09
C ASP A 362 -15.12 21.29 -4.26
N LEU A 363 -15.83 21.21 -5.39
CA LEU A 363 -15.42 20.37 -6.53
C LEU A 363 -13.98 20.74 -6.94
N SER A 364 -13.55 21.97 -6.62
CA SER A 364 -12.18 22.47 -6.72
C SER A 364 -11.16 21.71 -5.86
N PHE A 365 -11.36 21.50 -4.55
CA PHE A 365 -10.39 20.81 -3.69
C PHE A 365 -10.33 19.31 -4.00
N ALA A 366 -11.48 18.67 -4.20
CA ALA A 366 -11.56 17.28 -4.62
C ALA A 366 -10.88 17.05 -5.99
N THR A 367 -11.10 17.95 -6.95
CA THR A 367 -10.51 17.83 -8.30
C THR A 367 -9.03 18.18 -8.31
N ALA A 368 -8.61 19.22 -7.59
CA ALA A 368 -7.20 19.56 -7.42
C ALA A 368 -6.45 18.39 -6.75
N TRP A 369 -7.05 17.81 -5.72
CA TRP A 369 -6.48 16.68 -5.02
C TRP A 369 -6.48 15.40 -5.88
N ASN A 370 -7.56 15.12 -6.61
CA ASN A 370 -7.59 14.04 -7.60
C ASN A 370 -6.51 14.24 -8.68
N GLY A 371 -6.22 15.50 -9.05
CA GLY A 371 -5.11 15.86 -9.93
C GLY A 371 -3.74 15.51 -9.34
N VAL A 372 -3.51 15.83 -8.05
CA VAL A 372 -2.29 15.44 -7.32
C VAL A 372 -2.15 13.92 -7.27
N VAL A 373 -3.23 13.19 -6.95
CA VAL A 373 -3.24 11.72 -6.94
C VAL A 373 -2.93 11.17 -8.34
N TRP A 374 -3.52 11.73 -9.39
CA TRP A 374 -3.21 11.36 -10.76
C TRP A 374 -1.76 11.60 -11.11
N LEU A 375 -1.19 12.73 -10.69
CA LEU A 375 0.21 13.07 -10.93
C LEU A 375 1.14 12.10 -10.19
N MET A 376 0.83 11.73 -8.95
CA MET A 376 1.56 10.70 -8.20
C MET A 376 1.46 9.33 -8.88
N LEU A 377 0.27 8.92 -9.32
CA LEU A 377 0.05 7.65 -10.03
C LEU A 377 0.77 7.62 -11.38
N LEU A 378 0.78 8.72 -12.13
CA LEU A 378 1.52 8.86 -13.38
C LEU A 378 3.03 8.82 -13.16
N ASN A 379 3.53 9.47 -12.11
CA ASN A 379 4.93 9.41 -11.73
C ASN A 379 5.32 7.96 -11.35
N PHE A 380 4.50 7.29 -10.56
CA PHE A 380 4.71 5.88 -10.20
C PHE A 380 4.68 4.96 -11.44
N PHE A 381 3.72 5.15 -12.34
CA PHE A 381 3.69 4.43 -13.61
C PHE A 381 4.95 4.68 -14.43
N GLY A 382 5.41 5.93 -14.49
CA GLY A 382 6.65 6.31 -15.15
C GLY A 382 7.89 5.63 -14.54
N GLN A 383 7.91 5.46 -13.22
CA GLN A 383 8.96 4.70 -12.52
C GLN A 383 8.90 3.21 -12.87
N ILE A 384 7.72 2.58 -12.93
CA ILE A 384 7.58 1.18 -13.35
C ILE A 384 8.12 0.98 -14.77
N VAL A 385 7.73 1.85 -15.70
CA VAL A 385 8.19 1.76 -17.09
C VAL A 385 9.71 1.93 -17.17
N THR A 386 10.26 2.91 -16.45
CA THR A 386 11.71 3.16 -16.40
C THR A 386 12.47 1.97 -15.80
N ALA A 387 12.06 1.48 -14.63
CA ALA A 387 12.70 0.36 -13.95
C ALA A 387 12.66 -0.93 -14.80
N THR A 388 11.55 -1.18 -15.48
CA THR A 388 11.39 -2.34 -16.36
C THR A 388 12.29 -2.23 -17.59
N ALA A 389 12.38 -1.04 -18.20
CA ALA A 389 13.26 -0.78 -19.33
C ALA A 389 14.75 -0.91 -18.95
N GLN A 390 15.14 -0.37 -17.79
CA GLN A 390 16.50 -0.50 -17.24
C GLN A 390 16.85 -1.96 -16.97
N ARG A 391 15.91 -2.73 -16.39
CA ARG A 391 16.13 -4.17 -16.14
C ARG A 391 16.36 -4.95 -17.43
N TYR A 392 15.63 -4.62 -18.49
CA TYR A 392 15.81 -5.24 -19.80
C TYR A 392 17.18 -4.91 -20.41
N LEU A 393 17.58 -3.64 -20.37
CA LEU A 393 18.89 -3.20 -20.86
C LEU A 393 20.03 -3.87 -20.07
N LYS A 394 19.91 -3.92 -18.74
CA LYS A 394 20.88 -4.58 -17.87
C LYS A 394 21.07 -6.06 -18.23
N GLN A 395 19.98 -6.76 -18.53
CA GLN A 395 20.04 -8.16 -18.94
C GLN A 395 20.78 -8.35 -20.27
N GLN A 396 20.58 -7.45 -21.26
CA GLN A 396 21.35 -7.47 -22.51
C GLN A 396 22.84 -7.20 -22.28
N GLN A 397 23.14 -6.23 -21.41
CA GLN A 397 24.51 -5.86 -21.05
C GLN A 397 25.25 -6.99 -20.33
N GLU A 398 24.56 -7.75 -19.47
CA GLU A 398 25.11 -8.95 -18.81
C GLU A 398 25.40 -10.06 -19.83
N GLU A 399 24.49 -10.31 -20.79
CA GLU A 399 24.71 -11.29 -21.86
C GLU A 399 25.91 -10.93 -22.76
N GLU A 400 26.09 -9.63 -23.07
CA GLU A 400 27.26 -9.13 -23.81
C GLU A 400 28.56 -9.34 -23.02
N LEU A 401 28.55 -9.05 -21.71
CA LEU A 401 29.71 -9.26 -20.84
C LEU A 401 30.09 -10.75 -20.74
N ASP A 402 29.10 -11.63 -20.63
CA ASP A 402 29.30 -13.08 -20.58
C ASP A 402 29.84 -13.62 -21.90
N ALA A 403 29.36 -13.11 -23.04
CA ALA A 403 29.87 -13.47 -24.35
C ALA A 403 31.34 -13.04 -24.53
N LEU A 404 31.70 -11.83 -24.07
CA LEU A 404 33.09 -11.34 -24.08
C LEU A 404 34.00 -12.15 -23.15
N THR A 405 33.51 -12.52 -21.97
CA THR A 405 34.27 -13.33 -21.00
C THR A 405 34.49 -14.77 -21.48
N LYS A 406 33.51 -15.36 -22.19
CA LYS A 406 33.66 -16.66 -22.87
C LYS A 406 34.63 -16.59 -24.05
N LYS A 407 34.74 -15.44 -24.72
CA LYS A 407 35.66 -15.23 -25.84
C LYS A 407 37.10 -14.97 -25.39
N SER A 408 37.29 -14.40 -24.19
CA SER A 408 38.62 -14.14 -23.60
C SER A 408 39.21 -15.35 -22.86
N SER A 409 38.42 -16.38 -22.55
CA SER A 409 38.90 -17.65 -22.00
C SER A 409 39.31 -18.60 -23.14
N PRO A 410 40.61 -18.80 -23.43
CA PRO A 410 41.02 -19.70 -24.48
C PRO A 410 40.73 -21.14 -24.05
N VAL A 411 40.06 -21.90 -24.91
CA VAL A 411 39.96 -23.35 -24.85
C VAL A 411 41.36 -23.94 -24.64
N SER A 412 41.63 -24.44 -23.43
CA SER A 412 42.81 -25.27 -23.17
C SER A 412 42.63 -26.61 -23.87
N LYS A 413 43.09 -26.65 -25.11
CA LYS A 413 43.66 -27.77 -25.88
C LYS A 413 43.08 -29.17 -25.65
N LYS A 414 42.35 -29.64 -26.67
CA LYS A 414 42.58 -30.97 -27.26
C LYS A 414 44.09 -31.13 -27.55
N SER A 415 44.66 -32.21 -27.06
CA SER A 415 45.90 -32.82 -27.56
C SER A 415 45.81 -34.32 -27.28
N ASN A 416 46.15 -35.10 -28.29
CA ASN A 416 46.12 -36.55 -28.44
C ASN A 416 46.54 -37.37 -27.22
#